data_AF-A0A2P9AF49-F1
#
_entry.id   AF-A0A2P9AF49-F1
#
_cell.length_a   1.000
_cell.length_b   1.000
_cell.length_c   1.000
_cell.angle_alpha   90.00
_cell.angle_beta   90.00
_cell.angle_gamma   90.00
#
_symmetry.space_group_name_H-M   'P 1'
#
loop_
_entity.id
_entity.type
_entity.pdbx_description
1 polymer ?
#
loop_
_entity_poly.entity_id
_entity_poly.type
_entity_poly.pdbx_seq_one_letter_code
_entity_poly.pdbx_strand_id
1 'polypeptide(L)'
;MIFETRCIAIRGAAAATKPSHFEAWSTTVEEAKSLGTPMLLSDIPLHREQAPESLFFAPDSAEALAQRLLEAGQRPRLARDSVAVLQGRQQMRRRDYAAALLALFENVRGVTP
;
A
#
# COMPACT_ATOMS: atom_id res chain seq x y z
N MET A 1 -14.11 16.99 1.20
CA MET A 1 -13.14 17.96 0.66
C MET A 1 -11.68 17.66 1.00
N ILE A 2 -11.32 17.06 2.15
CA ILE A 2 -9.92 16.67 2.46
C ILE A 2 -9.51 15.33 1.79
N PHE A 3 -10.42 14.36 1.70
CA PHE A 3 -10.14 13.05 1.09
C PHE A 3 -9.94 13.09 -0.43
N GLU A 4 -10.74 13.88 -1.18
CA GLU A 4 -10.64 13.96 -2.65
C GLU A 4 -9.32 14.57 -3.13
N THR A 5 -8.86 15.67 -2.51
CA THR A 5 -7.63 16.35 -2.90
C THR A 5 -6.41 15.47 -2.68
N ARG A 6 -6.41 14.67 -1.60
CA ARG A 6 -5.34 13.71 -1.30
C ARG A 6 -5.26 12.58 -2.33
N CYS A 7 -6.40 12.02 -2.74
CA CYS A 7 -6.43 10.96 -3.76
C CYS A 7 -5.88 11.45 -5.11
N ILE A 8 -6.19 12.68 -5.51
CA ILE A 8 -5.65 13.28 -6.75
C ILE A 8 -4.13 13.40 -6.66
N ALA A 9 -3.61 13.93 -5.55
CA ALA A 9 -2.18 14.06 -5.33
C ALA A 9 -1.45 12.69 -5.32
N ILE A 10 -2.00 11.69 -4.62
CA ILE A 10 -1.41 10.34 -4.55
C ILE A 10 -1.45 9.65 -5.92
N ARG A 11 -2.57 9.74 -6.66
CA ARG A 11 -2.67 9.11 -8.00
C ARG A 11 -1.73 9.76 -9.02
N GLY A 12 -1.55 11.08 -8.92
CA GLY A 12 -0.67 11.87 -9.80
C GLY A 12 0.83 11.77 -9.46
N ALA A 13 1.17 11.30 -8.26
CA ALA A 13 2.56 11.15 -7.84
C ALA A 13 3.30 10.08 -8.65
N ALA A 14 4.61 10.28 -8.86
CA ALA A 14 5.49 9.26 -9.44
C ALA A 14 5.62 8.05 -8.51
N ALA A 15 5.80 8.31 -7.22
CA ALA A 15 5.72 7.33 -6.15
C ALA A 15 5.25 7.98 -4.84
N ALA A 16 4.54 7.23 -4.00
CA ALA A 16 4.25 7.63 -2.63
C ALA A 16 5.39 7.15 -1.72
N THR A 17 5.98 8.06 -0.94
CA THR A 17 7.10 7.74 -0.04
C THR A 17 6.66 7.70 1.43
N LYS A 18 7.25 6.80 2.22
CA LYS A 18 7.02 6.71 3.67
C LYS A 18 8.28 6.30 4.46
N PRO A 19 9.12 7.27 4.86
CA PRO A 19 10.28 7.04 5.72
C PRO A 19 9.87 6.98 7.19
N SER A 20 9.77 5.77 7.74
CA SER A 20 9.36 5.51 9.11
C SER A 20 10.25 4.43 9.73
N HIS A 21 10.56 4.55 11.03
CA HIS A 21 11.24 3.47 11.78
C HIS A 21 10.24 2.48 12.41
N PHE A 22 9.01 2.93 12.67
CA PHE A 22 7.95 2.11 13.24
C PHE A 22 6.59 2.59 12.75
N GLU A 23 5.65 1.65 12.60
CA GLU A 23 4.27 1.92 12.19
C GLU A 23 3.32 0.96 12.91
N ALA A 24 2.14 1.46 13.29
CA ALA A 24 1.05 0.62 13.80
C ALA A 24 0.15 0.14 12.65
N TRP A 25 -0.32 1.09 11.82
CA TRP A 25 -1.00 0.86 10.54
C TRP A 25 -1.13 2.19 9.80
N SER A 26 -0.74 2.27 8.53
CA SER A 26 -0.85 3.52 7.76
C SER A 26 -1.93 3.48 6.69
N THR A 27 -2.91 4.38 6.81
CA THR A 27 -3.93 4.59 5.77
C THR A 27 -3.31 5.07 4.45
N THR A 28 -2.18 5.76 4.49
CA THR A 28 -1.46 6.23 3.29
C THR A 28 -1.00 5.10 2.38
N VAL A 29 -0.48 4.02 2.96
CA VAL A 29 0.00 2.85 2.21
C VAL A 29 -1.17 2.15 1.53
N GLU A 30 -2.26 1.96 2.26
CA GLU A 30 -3.48 1.37 1.71
C GLU A 30 -4.13 2.23 0.64
N GLU A 31 -4.14 3.56 0.80
CA GLU A 31 -4.64 4.48 -0.22
C GLU A 31 -3.79 4.44 -1.50
N ALA A 32 -2.46 4.49 -1.39
CA ALA A 32 -1.56 4.39 -2.54
C ALA A 32 -1.72 3.05 -3.27
N LYS A 33 -1.80 1.94 -2.53
CA LYS A 33 -2.13 0.61 -3.05
C LYS A 33 -3.49 0.58 -3.74
N SER A 34 -4.48 1.28 -3.18
CA SER A 34 -5.82 1.34 -3.76
C SER A 34 -5.88 2.10 -5.08
N LEU A 35 -5.01 3.10 -5.24
CA LEU A 35 -4.90 3.94 -6.42
C LEU A 35 -3.92 3.40 -7.48
N GLY A 36 -3.25 2.29 -7.18
CA GLY A 36 -2.20 1.73 -8.04
C GLY A 36 -1.00 2.66 -8.16
N THR A 37 -0.74 3.48 -7.14
CA THR A 37 0.42 4.37 -7.06
C THR A 37 1.63 3.55 -6.61
N PRO A 38 2.81 3.66 -7.26
CA PRO A 38 4.00 2.94 -6.89
C PRO A 38 4.46 3.48 -5.53
N MET A 39 5.04 2.63 -4.71
CA MET A 39 5.41 3.01 -3.36
C MET A 39 6.90 2.86 -3.15
N LEU A 40 7.46 3.81 -2.41
CA LEU A 40 8.82 3.81 -1.91
C LEU A 40 8.76 3.83 -0.38
N LEU A 41 8.97 2.68 0.26
CA LEU A 41 8.72 2.49 1.68
C LEU A 41 10.02 2.21 2.43
N SER A 42 10.06 2.62 3.69
CA SER A 42 11.12 2.18 4.60
C SER A 42 11.06 0.66 4.77
N ASP A 43 12.23 0.03 4.82
CA ASP A 43 12.41 -1.41 4.94
C ASP A 43 12.16 -1.86 6.39
N ILE A 44 10.88 -1.94 6.75
CA ILE A 44 10.40 -2.44 8.05
C ILE A 44 9.43 -3.61 7.83
N PRO A 45 9.29 -4.54 8.80
CA PRO A 45 8.44 -5.72 8.65
C PRO A 45 7.02 -5.40 8.18
N LEU A 46 6.40 -4.36 8.76
CA LEU A 46 5.04 -3.98 8.41
C LEU A 46 4.90 -3.53 6.94
N HIS A 47 5.83 -2.73 6.43
CA HIS A 47 5.75 -2.28 5.03
C HIS A 47 5.93 -3.45 4.05
N ARG A 48 6.77 -4.44 4.39
CA ARG A 48 6.93 -5.67 3.60
C ARG A 48 5.65 -6.50 3.58
N GLU A 49 4.95 -6.57 4.70
CA GLU A 49 3.65 -7.26 4.80
C GLU A 49 2.56 -6.52 3.99
N GLN A 50 2.44 -5.20 4.17
CA GLN A 50 1.37 -4.41 3.56
C GLN A 50 1.52 -4.27 2.04
N ALA A 51 2.76 -4.13 1.56
CA ALA A 51 3.04 -3.80 0.17
C ALA A 51 4.35 -4.43 -0.34
N PRO A 52 4.41 -5.77 -0.49
CA PRO A 52 5.62 -6.51 -0.83
C PRO A 52 6.23 -6.12 -2.19
N GLU A 53 5.41 -5.61 -3.11
CA GLU A 53 5.83 -5.18 -4.46
C GLU A 53 6.40 -3.75 -4.51
N SER A 54 6.60 -3.11 -3.34
CA SER A 54 7.13 -1.74 -3.26
C SER A 54 8.65 -1.70 -3.44
N LEU A 55 9.16 -0.51 -3.74
CA LEU A 55 10.58 -0.24 -3.57
C LEU A 55 10.87 0.02 -2.09
N PHE A 56 11.96 -0.57 -1.58
CA PHE A 56 12.36 -0.44 -0.18
C PHE A 56 13.71 0.28 -0.04
N PHE A 57 13.87 1.01 1.07
CA PHE A 57 15.12 1.65 1.49
C PHE A 57 15.35 1.49 3.00
N ALA A 58 16.61 1.44 3.42
CA ALA A 58 16.95 1.36 4.84
C ALA A 58 16.47 2.64 5.56
N PRO A 59 15.71 2.54 6.67
CA PRO A 59 15.10 3.70 7.33
C PRO A 59 16.14 4.69 7.88
N ASP A 60 17.31 4.20 8.27
CA ASP A 60 18.43 5.01 8.79
C ASP A 60 19.37 5.57 7.70
N SER A 61 19.04 5.40 6.40
CA SER A 61 19.93 5.82 5.31
C SER A 61 19.25 6.83 4.38
N ALA A 62 19.58 8.11 4.59
CA ALA A 62 19.18 9.19 3.70
C ALA A 62 19.75 9.00 2.28
N GLU A 63 20.95 8.41 2.16
CA GLU A 63 21.58 8.08 0.88
C GLU A 63 20.77 7.02 0.12
N ALA A 64 20.38 5.93 0.80
CA ALA A 64 19.54 4.89 0.19
C ALA A 64 18.19 5.45 -0.26
N LEU A 65 17.58 6.34 0.53
CA LEU A 65 16.35 7.04 0.15
C LEU A 65 16.56 7.89 -1.12
N ALA A 66 17.62 8.69 -1.16
CA ALA A 66 17.93 9.55 -2.31
C ALA A 66 18.14 8.73 -3.59
N GLN A 67 18.88 7.62 -3.50
CA GLN A 67 19.09 6.72 -4.63
C GLN A 67 17.77 6.14 -5.16
N ARG A 68 16.87 5.72 -4.27
CA ARG A 68 15.57 5.18 -4.67
C ARG A 68 14.62 6.24 -5.23
N LEU A 69 14.70 7.48 -4.75
CA LEU A 69 13.94 8.59 -5.33
C LEU A 69 14.38 8.89 -6.76
N LEU A 70 15.70 8.86 -7.03
CA LEU A 70 16.24 9.01 -8.38
C LEU A 70 15.77 7.87 -9.30
N GLU A 71 15.85 6.62 -8.83
CA GLU A 71 15.35 5.47 -9.58
C GLU A 71 13.86 5.62 -9.91
N ALA A 72 13.03 5.99 -8.92
CA ALA A 72 11.60 6.18 -9.12
C ALA A 72 11.29 7.32 -10.10
N GLY A 73 12.10 8.38 -10.11
CA GLY A 73 11.96 9.51 -11.04
C GLY A 73 12.35 9.17 -12.48
N GLN A 74 13.22 8.19 -12.69
CA GLN A 74 13.65 7.74 -14.01
C GLN A 74 12.72 6.69 -14.63
N ARG A 75 11.89 6.03 -13.81
CA ARG A 75 10.93 5.04 -14.32
C ARG A 75 9.88 5.72 -15.21
N PRO A 76 9.56 5.15 -16.38
CA PRO A 76 8.43 5.62 -17.18
C PRO A 76 7.18 5.65 -16.32
N ARG A 77 6.40 6.73 -16.40
CA ARG A 77 5.08 6.76 -15.77
C ARG A 77 4.22 5.69 -16.44
N LEU A 78 4.09 4.55 -15.78
CA LEU A 78 3.20 3.49 -16.23
C LEU A 78 1.78 4.06 -16.36
N ALA A 79 1.09 3.63 -17.42
CA ALA A 79 -0.33 3.92 -17.53
C ALA A 79 -1.02 3.41 -16.26
N ARG A 80 -1.68 4.31 -15.54
CA ARG A 80 -2.45 3.94 -14.37
C ARG A 80 -3.60 3.06 -14.83
N ASP A 81 -3.84 1.97 -14.11
CA ASP A 81 -5.05 1.18 -14.29
C ASP A 81 -6.28 2.09 -14.19
N SER A 82 -7.29 1.76 -15.00
CA SER A 82 -8.56 2.48 -14.95
C SER A 82 -9.15 2.39 -13.54
N VAL A 83 -9.91 3.43 -13.15
CA VAL A 83 -10.56 3.46 -11.83
C VAL A 83 -11.43 2.21 -11.61
N ALA A 84 -12.10 1.73 -12.66
CA ALA A 84 -12.91 0.52 -12.63
C ALA A 84 -12.09 -0.74 -12.28
N VAL A 85 -10.91 -0.90 -12.90
CA VAL A 85 -10.02 -2.05 -12.60
C VAL A 85 -9.54 -2.00 -11.15
N LEU A 86 -9.13 -0.83 -10.68
CA LEU A 86 -8.67 -0.64 -9.31
C LEU A 86 -9.78 -0.94 -8.30
N GLN A 87 -11.00 -0.43 -8.55
CA GLN A 87 -12.19 -0.70 -7.73
C GLN A 87 -12.53 -2.19 -7.70
N GLY A 88 -12.47 -2.88 -8.85
CA GLY A 88 -12.67 -4.33 -8.92
C GLY A 88 -11.69 -5.08 -8.03
N ARG A 89 -10.39 -4.74 -8.10
CA ARG A 89 -9.37 -5.33 -7.21
C ARG A 89 -9.62 -5.02 -5.74
N GLN A 90 -10.05 -3.80 -5.39
CA GLN A 90 -10.41 -3.46 -4.00
C GLN A 90 -11.58 -4.31 -3.51
N GLN A 91 -12.61 -4.46 -4.34
CA GLN A 91 -13.81 -5.20 -3.98
C GLN A 91 -13.49 -6.68 -3.77
N MET A 92 -12.66 -7.28 -4.62
CA MET A 92 -12.19 -8.67 -4.43
C MET A 92 -11.48 -8.83 -3.10
N ARG A 93 -10.45 -8.01 -2.79
CA ARG A 93 -9.72 -8.12 -1.52
C ARG A 93 -10.61 -7.94 -0.30
N ARG A 94 -11.60 -7.04 -0.35
CA ARG A 94 -12.58 -6.86 0.73
C ARG A 94 -13.46 -8.09 0.92
N ARG A 95 -13.89 -8.73 -0.18
CA ARG A 95 -14.69 -9.96 -0.14
C ARG A 95 -13.87 -11.12 0.44
N ASP A 96 -12.63 -11.27 0.00
CA ASP A 96 -11.73 -12.33 0.47
C ASP A 96 -11.43 -12.18 1.96
N TYR A 97 -11.14 -10.95 2.42
CA TYR A 97 -10.95 -10.65 3.84
C TYR A 97 -12.21 -10.96 4.66
N ALA A 98 -13.39 -10.50 4.21
CA ALA A 98 -14.64 -10.76 4.90
C ALA A 98 -14.94 -12.27 5.00
N ALA A 99 -14.70 -13.03 3.92
CA ALA A 99 -14.88 -14.47 3.91
C ALA A 99 -13.91 -15.18 4.90
N ALA A 100 -12.63 -14.82 4.88
CA ALA A 100 -11.64 -15.37 5.80
C ALA A 100 -11.97 -15.06 7.27
N LEU A 101 -12.42 -13.83 7.55
CA LEU A 101 -12.81 -13.41 8.89
C LEU A 101 -14.05 -14.16 9.39
N LEU A 102 -15.07 -14.33 8.54
CA LEU A 102 -16.27 -15.09 8.88
C LEU A 102 -15.94 -16.56 9.14
N ALA A 103 -15.12 -17.18 8.30
CA ALA A 103 -14.67 -18.56 8.48
C ALA A 103 -13.92 -18.74 9.82
N LEU A 104 -13.07 -17.76 10.20
CA LEU A 104 -12.40 -17.77 11.51
C LEU A 104 -13.41 -17.77 12.66
N PHE A 105 -14.43 -16.90 12.60
CA PHE A 105 -15.45 -16.84 13.64
C PHE A 105 -16.30 -18.10 13.72
N GLU A 106 -16.64 -18.70 12.59
CA GLU A 106 -17.37 -19.96 12.53
C GLU A 106 -16.54 -21.11 13.13
N ASN A 107 -15.26 -21.19 12.80
CA ASN A 107 -14.34 -22.18 13.37
C ASN A 107 -14.23 -22.04 14.89
N VAL A 108 -14.11 -20.81 15.41
CA VAL A 108 -14.05 -20.58 16.87
C VAL A 108 -15.37 -20.96 17.56
N ARG A 109 -16.52 -20.69 16.93
CA ARG A 109 -17.84 -21.12 17.45
C ARG A 109 -18.04 -22.63 17.41
N GLY A 110 -17.42 -23.33 16.47
CA GLY A 110 -17.43 -24.80 16.41
C GLY A 110 -16.52 -25.48 17.45
N VAL A 111 -15.67 -24.71 18.13
CA VAL A 111 -14.68 -25.18 19.13
C VAL A 111 -15.13 -24.92 20.57
N THR A 112 -16.39 -24.52 20.81
CA THR A 112 -16.94 -24.53 22.18
C THR A 112 -17.02 -25.98 22.70
N PRO A 113 -16.40 -26.29 23.87
CA PRO A 113 -16.44 -27.61 24.48
C PRO A 113 -17.84 -28.04 24.93
#